data_AF-A0A943HII2-F1
#
_entry.id   AF-A0A943HII2-F1
#
_cell.length_a   1.000
_cell.length_b   1.000
_cell.length_c   1.000
_cell.angle_alpha   90.00
_cell.angle_beta   90.00
_cell.angle_gamma   90.00
#
_symmetry.space_group_name_H-M   'P 1'
#
loop_
_entity.id
_entity.type
_entity.pdbx_description
1 polymer ?
#
loop_
_entity_poly.entity_id
_entity_poly.type
_entity_poly.pdbx_seq_one_letter_code
_entity_poly.pdbx_strand_id
1 'polypeptide(L)' 'MTAEETFAREIVPLRNIRDNYEKIIMTLDKVTLGNYDGIRVIHLPDWLPTQ' A
#
# COMPACT_ATOMS: atom_id res chain seq x y z
N MET A 1 13.95 -14.26 -3.22
CA MET A 1 12.97 -13.18 -3.44
C MET A 1 12.37 -12.87 -2.09
N THR A 2 12.55 -11.64 -1.60
CA THR A 2 11.95 -11.19 -0.33
C THR A 2 10.52 -10.71 -0.57
N ALA A 3 9.73 -10.58 0.51
CA ALA A 3 8.38 -10.01 0.43
C ALA A 3 8.41 -8.56 -0.10
N GLU A 4 9.41 -7.77 0.28
CA GLU A 4 9.62 -6.40 -0.22
C GLU A 4 9.90 -6.35 -1.73
N GLU A 5 10.76 -7.24 -2.25
CA GLU A 5 11.07 -7.29 -3.69
C GLU A 5 9.83 -7.64 -4.53
N THR A 6 8.96 -8.50 -4.01
CA THR A 6 7.68 -8.83 -4.66
C THR A 6 6.73 -7.64 -4.61
N PHE A 7 6.57 -7.01 -3.45
CA PHE A 7 5.72 -5.83 -3.29
C PHE A 7 6.14 -4.67 -4.19
N ALA A 8 7.45 -4.39 -4.29
CA ALA A 8 7.99 -3.34 -5.14
C ALA A 8 7.65 -3.51 -6.62
N ARG A 9 7.44 -4.75 -7.10
CA ARG A 9 6.99 -5.02 -8.47
C ARG A 9 5.48 -4.90 -8.60
N GLU A 10 4.73 -5.35 -7.60
CA GLU A 10 3.27 -5.34 -7.59
C GLU A 10 2.66 -3.94 -7.45
N ILE A 11 3.39 -2.98 -6.84
CA ILE A 11 2.92 -1.59 -6.70
C ILE A 11 3.06 -0.77 -8.00
N VAL A 12 3.89 -1.20 -8.95
CA VAL A 12 4.18 -0.44 -10.19
C VAL A 12 2.93 -0.13 -11.03
N PRO A 13 1.99 -1.06 -11.27
CA PRO A 13 0.79 -0.77 -12.03
C PRO A 13 -0.06 0.34 -11.39
N LEU A 14 -0.22 0.33 -10.07
CA LEU A 14 -0.98 1.34 -9.33
C LEU A 14 -0.30 2.71 -9.39
N ARG A 15 1.04 2.75 -9.28
CA ARG A 15 1.85 3.97 -9.41
C ARG A 15 1.77 4.59 -10.80
N ASN A 16 1.60 3.77 -11.84
CA ASN A 16 1.51 4.25 -13.22
C ASN A 16 0.16 4.88 -13.57
N ILE A 17 -0.85 4.77 -12.71
CA ILE A 17 -2.15 5.42 -12.92
C ILE A 17 -2.00 6.92 -12.70
N ARG A 18 -1.97 7.67 -13.80
CA ARG A 18 -1.87 9.13 -13.82
C ARG A 18 -3.24 9.78 -13.61
N ASP A 19 -3.68 9.80 -12.37
CA ASP A 19 -4.83 10.57 -11.92
C ASP A 19 -4.48 11.38 -10.65
N ASN A 20 -5.39 12.25 -10.23
CA ASN A 20 -5.24 13.09 -9.05
C ASN A 20 -5.97 12.54 -7.81
N TYR A 21 -6.38 11.27 -7.84
CA TYR A 21 -7.03 10.63 -6.70
C TYR A 21 -5.99 10.05 -5.74
N GLU A 22 -6.29 10.15 -4.46
CA GLU A 22 -5.51 9.50 -3.41
C GLU A 22 -5.54 7.97 -3.61
N LYS A 23 -4.37 7.34 -3.47
CA LYS A 23 -4.20 5.89 -3.61
C LYS A 23 -3.84 5.31 -2.24
N ILE A 24 -4.64 4.35 -1.77
CA ILE A 24 -4.43 3.67 -0.50
C ILE A 24 -4.46 2.15 -0.71
N ILE A 25 -3.45 1.45 -0.23
CA ILE A 25 -3.40 -0.01 -0.12
C ILE A 25 -3.68 -0.38 1.34
N MET A 26 -4.72 -1.18 1.57
CA MET A 26 -5.02 -1.76 2.88
C MET A 26 -4.54 -3.21 2.90
N THR A 27 -3.71 -3.54 3.88
CA THR A 27 -3.12 -4.88 4.01
C THR A 27 -3.26 -5.43 5.44
N LEU A 28 -3.26 -6.75 5.58
CA LEU A 28 -3.17 -7.43 6.86
C LEU A 28 -1.71 -7.62 7.32
N ASP A 29 -0.75 -7.38 6.42
CA ASP A 29 0.69 -7.48 6.70
C ASP A 29 1.23 -6.13 7.23
N LYS A 30 2.26 -6.20 8.08
CA LYS A 30 2.97 -5.03 8.63
C LYS A 30 4.31 -4.77 7.95
N VAL A 31 4.77 -5.66 7.08
CA VAL A 31 6.12 -5.59 6.47
C VAL A 31 6.23 -4.47 5.43
N THR A 32 5.13 -4.09 4.75
CA THR A 32 5.15 -3.14 3.61
C THR A 32 4.47 -1.81 3.91
N LEU A 33 4.27 -1.47 5.18
CA LEU A 33 3.61 -0.24 5.60
C LEU A 33 4.46 0.99 5.24
N GLY A 34 3.81 2.09 4.85
CA GLY A 34 4.51 3.34 4.53
C GLY A 34 3.85 4.16 3.44
N ASN A 35 4.63 5.03 2.81
CA ASN A 35 4.21 5.83 1.67
C ASN A 35 5.17 5.60 0.49
N TYR A 36 4.61 5.29 -0.67
CA TYR A 36 5.34 5.00 -1.90
C TYR A 36 4.82 5.92 -3.00
N ASP A 37 5.53 7.03 -3.25
CA ASP A 37 5.18 8.00 -4.30
C ASP A 37 3.73 8.52 -4.19
N GLY A 38 3.26 8.76 -2.97
CA GLY A 38 1.89 9.21 -2.71
C GLY A 38 0.87 8.07 -2.54
N ILE A 39 1.27 6.82 -2.74
CA ILE A 39 0.45 5.64 -2.40
C ILE A 39 0.66 5.32 -0.92
N ARG A 40 -0.39 5.43 -0.12
CA ARG A 40 -0.34 5.09 1.31
C ARG A 40 -0.60 3.61 1.50
N VAL A 41 0.22 2.91 2.28
CA VAL A 41 0.03 1.50 2.65
C VAL A 41 -0.25 1.44 4.14
N ILE A 42 -1.44 0.96 4.50
CA ILE A 42 -1.93 0.96 5.88
C ILE A 42 -2.35 -0.44 6.32
N HIS A 43 -2.18 -0.70 7.61
CA HIS A 43 -2.62 -1.94 8.23
C HIS A 43 -4.13 -1.87 8.46
N LEU A 44 -4.88 -2.79 7.86
CA LEU A 44 -6.35 -2.78 7.84
C LEU A 44 -6.96 -2.78 9.25
N PRO A 45 -6.52 -3.61 10.22
CA PRO A 45 -7.04 -3.56 11.59
C PRO A 45 -6.83 -2.22 12.30
N ASP A 46 -5.79 -1.47 11.95
CA ASP A 46 -5.52 -0.16 12.56
C ASP A 46 -6.44 0.92 11.96
N TRP A 47 -6.95 0.68 10.75
CA TRP A 47 -7.87 1.59 10.06
C TRP A 47 -9.34 1.35 10.43
N LEU A 48 -9.69 0.10 10.76
CA LEU A 48 -11.06 -0.24 11.13
C LEU A 48 -11.37 0.35 12.52
N PRO A 49 -12.43 1.17 12.66
CA PRO A 49 -12.87 1.59 13.97
C PRO A 49 -13.36 0.38 14.76
N THR A 50 -12.83 0.20 15.96
CA THR A 50 -13.36 -0.75 16.93
C THR A 50 -14.77 -0.30 17.31
N GLN A 51 -15.76 -1.14 17.03
CA GLN A 51 -17.13 -1.00 17.52
C GLN A 51 -17.24 -1.61 18.92
#